data_AF-A0A0B2UR18-F1
#
_entry.id   AF-A0A0B2UR18-F1
#
_cell.length_a   1.000
_cell.length_b   1.000
_cell.length_c   1.000
_cell.angle_alpha   90.00
_cell.angle_beta   90.00
_cell.angle_gamma   90.00
#
_symmetry.space_group_name_H-M   'P 1'
#
loop_
_entity.id
_entity.type
_entity.pdbx_description
1 polymer ?
#
loop_
_entity_poly.entity_id
_entity_poly.type
_entity_poly.pdbx_seq_one_letter_code
_entity_poly.pdbx_strand_id
1 'polypeptide(L)'
;GEKRLVQKKKTSHPEWDKCWDTGVVPGRVLQVILLNGSTPIADATMRQQDIVSKCKWGTVTHIWINLKPAGRILAQACHIQSTSKHYVLWRIRLAHPSAYH
;
A
#
# COMPACT_ATOMS: atom_id res chain seq x y z
N GLY A 1 22.46 15.73 7.17
CA GLY A 1 21.11 16.03 7.68
C GLY A 1 20.18 14.91 7.28
N GLU A 2 19.56 14.24 8.24
CA GLU A 2 18.65 13.11 7.97
C GLU A 2 17.41 13.58 7.19
N LYS A 3 17.15 12.94 6.05
CA LYS A 3 15.94 13.18 5.27
C LYS A 3 14.76 12.49 5.97
N ARG A 4 14.07 13.21 6.86
CA ARG A 4 12.87 12.71 7.54
C ARG A 4 11.66 12.74 6.61
N LEU A 5 10.89 11.65 6.60
CA LEU A 5 9.58 11.62 5.94
C LEU A 5 8.59 12.53 6.68
N VAL A 6 7.84 13.34 5.94
CA VAL A 6 6.79 14.22 6.49
C VAL A 6 5.44 13.80 5.93
N GLN A 7 4.53 13.42 6.83
CA GLN A 7 3.16 13.11 6.49
C GLN A 7 2.42 14.38 6.07
N LYS A 8 2.00 14.47 4.81
CA LYS A 8 1.22 15.62 4.29
C LYS A 8 -0.28 15.33 4.11
N LYS A 9 -0.71 14.08 4.26
CA LYS A 9 -2.12 13.66 4.16
C LYS A 9 -2.54 13.00 5.46
N LYS A 10 -3.81 13.17 5.87
CA LYS A 10 -4.39 12.47 7.02
C LYS A 10 -4.24 10.95 6.84
N THR A 11 -3.98 10.24 7.94
CA THR A 11 -3.96 8.77 7.94
C THR A 11 -5.35 8.23 7.57
N SER A 12 -5.37 7.26 6.65
CA SER A 12 -6.59 6.52 6.28
C SER A 12 -6.63 5.20 7.03
N HIS A 13 -7.83 4.77 7.43
CA HIS A 13 -8.09 3.47 8.08
C HIS A 13 -8.98 2.62 7.16
N PRO A 14 -8.43 2.07 6.06
CA PRO A 14 -9.22 1.29 5.13
C PRO A 14 -9.68 -0.02 5.78
N GLU A 15 -10.89 -0.44 5.44
CA GLU A 15 -11.40 -1.77 5.77
C GLU A 15 -10.67 -2.85 4.94
N TRP A 16 -10.53 -4.04 5.53
CA TRP A 16 -10.02 -5.21 4.82
C TRP A 16 -10.92 -5.57 3.64
N ASP A 17 -10.31 -5.98 2.53
CA ASP A 17 -10.99 -6.38 1.29
C ASP A 17 -11.88 -5.31 0.62
N LYS A 18 -11.83 -4.06 1.09
CA LYS A 18 -12.46 -2.91 0.42
C LYS A 18 -11.46 -2.15 -0.44
N CYS A 19 -11.96 -1.64 -1.56
CA CYS A 19 -11.16 -0.83 -2.46
C CYS A 19 -11.07 0.62 -1.96
N TRP A 20 -9.88 1.22 -2.07
CA TRP A 20 -9.64 2.63 -1.83
C TRP A 20 -8.59 3.13 -2.81
N ASP A 21 -8.68 4.38 -3.26
CA ASP A 21 -7.72 4.94 -4.21
C ASP A 21 -6.72 5.88 -3.52
N THR A 22 -5.55 6.00 -4.13
CA THR A 22 -4.61 7.06 -3.78
C THR A 22 -3.95 7.62 -5.02
N GLY A 23 -3.89 8.95 -5.09
CA GLY A 23 -3.13 9.65 -6.12
C GLY A 23 -1.63 9.33 -6.00
N VAL A 24 -1.01 9.04 -7.14
CA VAL A 24 0.43 8.82 -7.27
C VAL A 24 1.11 10.19 -7.41
N VAL A 25 2.02 10.50 -6.50
CA VAL A 25 2.76 11.75 -6.54
C VAL A 25 4.26 11.43 -6.54
N PRO A 26 5.04 11.95 -7.51
CA PRO A 26 6.48 11.74 -7.56
C PRO A 26 7.18 12.03 -6.23
N GLY A 27 8.11 11.16 -5.84
CA GLY A 27 8.86 11.29 -4.59
C GLY A 27 8.06 10.97 -3.31
N ARG A 28 6.80 10.52 -3.40
CA ARG A 28 6.03 10.07 -2.23
C ARG A 28 6.22 8.61 -1.92
N VAL A 29 6.04 8.32 -0.64
CA VAL A 29 5.97 6.96 -0.10
C VAL A 29 4.55 6.69 0.41
N LEU A 30 4.18 5.42 0.38
CA LEU A 30 3.06 4.86 1.12
C LEU A 30 3.64 4.16 2.35
N GLN A 31 3.18 4.54 3.53
CA GLN A 31 3.42 3.79 4.76
C GLN A 31 2.15 3.01 5.11
N VAL A 32 2.31 1.71 5.33
CA VAL A 32 1.26 0.82 5.83
C VAL A 32 1.62 0.44 7.24
N ILE A 33 0.69 0.62 8.17
CA ILE A 33 0.86 0.26 9.58
C ILE A 33 -0.24 -0.75 9.91
N LEU A 34 0.16 -1.92 10.38
CA LEU A 34 -0.74 -2.94 10.88
C LEU A 34 -1.01 -2.68 12.36
N LEU A 35 -2.29 -2.60 12.72
CA LEU A 35 -2.75 -2.39 14.08
C LEU A 35 -3.41 -3.66 14.63
N ASN A 36 -3.17 -3.94 15.91
CA ASN A 36 -4.00 -4.83 16.72
C ASN A 36 -4.83 -3.96 17.67
N GLY A 37 -6.12 -3.77 17.35
CA GLY A 37 -6.93 -2.71 17.94
C GLY A 37 -6.33 -1.35 17.60
N SER A 38 -5.86 -0.61 18.61
CA SER A 38 -5.15 0.67 18.44
C SER A 38 -3.62 0.55 18.49
N THR A 39 -3.08 -0.64 18.78
CA THR A 39 -1.63 -0.83 18.99
C THR A 39 -0.94 -1.17 17.68
N PRO A 40 0.06 -0.38 17.22
CA PRO A 40 0.88 -0.75 16.06
C PRO A 40 1.72 -1.99 16.35
N ILE A 41 1.66 -2.98 15.46
CA ILE A 41 2.40 -4.24 15.62
C ILE A 41 3.43 -4.48 14.52
N ALA A 42 3.23 -3.89 13.33
CA ALA A 42 4.17 -3.98 12.23
C ALA A 42 3.94 -2.88 11.20
N ASP A 43 4.96 -2.54 10.41
CA ASP A 43 4.83 -1.54 9.35
C ASP A 43 5.67 -1.85 8.11
N ALA A 44 5.35 -1.17 7.01
CA ALA A 44 6.16 -1.14 5.81
C ALA A 44 6.06 0.24 5.15
N THR A 45 7.18 0.67 4.57
CA THR A 45 7.27 1.90 3.78
C THR A 45 7.74 1.58 2.38
N MET A 46 7.02 2.05 1.36
CA MET A 46 7.33 1.80 -0.06
C MET A 46 7.19 3.09 -0.87
N ARG A 47 7.99 3.28 -1.91
CA ARG A 47 7.78 4.39 -2.85
C ARG A 47 6.56 4.10 -3.72
N GLN A 48 5.71 5.10 -3.94
CA GLN A 48 4.54 4.95 -4.79
C GLN A 48 4.91 4.58 -6.24
N GLN A 49 6.02 5.11 -6.74
CA GLN A 49 6.53 4.83 -8.09
C GLN A 49 6.91 3.36 -8.27
N ASP A 50 7.57 2.75 -7.28
CA ASP A 50 7.98 1.33 -7.33
C ASP A 50 6.77 0.37 -7.34
N ILE A 51 5.65 0.80 -6.76
CA ILE A 51 4.38 0.06 -6.85
C ILE A 51 3.81 0.19 -8.25
N VAL A 52 3.69 1.42 -8.76
CA VAL A 52 3.11 1.70 -10.08
C VAL A 52 3.90 1.00 -11.18
N SER A 53 5.23 0.96 -11.09
CA SER A 53 6.08 0.27 -12.06
C SER A 53 5.85 -1.24 -12.12
N LYS A 54 5.27 -1.84 -11.07
CA LYS A 54 4.87 -3.25 -11.04
C LYS A 54 3.45 -3.48 -11.54
N CYS A 55 2.62 -2.44 -11.54
CA CYS A 55 1.23 -2.53 -11.96
C CYS A 55 1.10 -2.44 -13.48
N LYS A 56 0.25 -3.29 -14.06
CA LYS A 56 -0.21 -3.13 -15.44
C LYS A 56 -1.49 -2.28 -15.48
N TRP A 57 -1.59 -1.42 -16.49
CA TRP A 57 -2.78 -0.61 -16.73
C TRP A 57 -4.06 -1.47 -16.77
N GLY A 58 -5.08 -1.07 -16.01
CA GLY A 58 -6.39 -1.73 -16.02
C GLY A 58 -6.38 -3.19 -15.50
N THR A 59 -5.27 -3.67 -14.94
CA THR A 59 -5.12 -5.06 -14.49
C THR A 59 -4.77 -5.09 -13.01
N VAL A 60 -5.46 -5.96 -12.25
CA VAL A 60 -5.13 -6.17 -10.84
C VAL A 60 -3.79 -6.91 -10.72
N THR A 61 -2.86 -6.28 -10.03
CA THR A 61 -1.54 -6.84 -9.70
C THR A 61 -1.53 -7.24 -8.22
N HIS A 62 -1.14 -8.47 -7.94
CA HIS A 62 -0.96 -8.97 -6.58
C HIS A 62 0.46 -8.65 -6.08
N ILE A 63 0.56 -7.95 -4.96
CA ILE A 63 1.82 -7.48 -4.39
C ILE A 63 1.91 -7.96 -2.95
N TRP A 64 2.94 -8.75 -2.66
CA TRP A 64 3.32 -9.07 -1.29
C TRP A 64 4.07 -7.89 -0.66
N ILE A 65 3.57 -7.40 0.46
CA ILE A 65 4.22 -6.34 1.25
C ILE A 65 4.78 -6.98 2.50
N ASN A 66 6.10 -7.04 2.60
CA ASN A 66 6.80 -7.52 3.78
C ASN A 66 6.79 -6.43 4.85
N LEU A 67 6.31 -6.78 6.03
CA LEU A 67 6.26 -5.89 7.18
C LEU A 67 7.49 -6.11 8.07
N LYS A 68 7.80 -5.10 8.89
CA LYS A 68 8.78 -5.16 9.97
C LYS A 68 8.06 -4.98 11.32
N PRO A 69 8.44 -5.71 12.38
CA PRO A 69 9.56 -6.65 12.44
C PRO A 69 9.28 -7.99 11.75
N ALA A 70 8.00 -8.36 11.55
CA ALA A 70 7.62 -9.65 10.97
C ALA A 70 6.29 -9.57 10.20
N GLY A 71 6.02 -10.63 9.43
CA GLY A 71 4.76 -10.82 8.71
C GLY A 71 4.75 -10.21 7.30
N ARG A 72 3.70 -10.54 6.55
CA ARG A 72 3.43 -9.97 5.23
C ARG A 72 1.93 -9.84 4.99
N ILE A 73 1.54 -8.87 4.20
CA ILE A 73 0.16 -8.69 3.74
C ILE A 73 0.10 -8.82 2.22
N LEU A 74 -1.04 -9.29 1.71
CA LEU A 74 -1.28 -9.35 0.28
C LEU A 74 -2.07 -8.11 -0.14
N ALA A 75 -1.44 -7.24 -0.93
CA ALA A 75 -2.13 -6.14 -1.56
C ALA A 75 -2.51 -6.49 -3.00
N GLN A 76 -3.66 -5.99 -3.42
CA GLN A 76 -4.07 -5.91 -4.81
C GLN A 76 -4.03 -4.44 -5.20
N ALA A 77 -3.28 -4.14 -6.25
CA ALA A 77 -3.11 -2.80 -6.78
C ALA A 77 -3.50 -2.80 -8.26
N CYS A 78 -4.30 -1.81 -8.67
CA CYS A 78 -4.63 -1.57 -10.06
C CYS A 78 -4.24 -0.13 -10.41
N HIS A 79 -3.40 0.04 -11.43
CA HIS A 79 -3.07 1.37 -11.92
C HIS A 79 -4.24 1.86 -12.80
N ILE A 80 -4.82 2.97 -12.37
CA ILE A 80 -5.89 3.68 -13.08
C ILE A 80 -5.46 5.14 -13.34
N GLN A 81 -6.02 5.75 -14.36
CA GLN A 81 -5.73 7.09 -14.86
C GLN A 81 -7.09 7.71 -15.09
N SER A 82 -7.30 8.83 -14.43
CA SER A 82 -8.45 9.67 -14.68
C SER A 82 -7.90 10.95 -15.25
N THR A 83 -8.31 11.28 -16.48
CA THR A 83 -7.81 12.43 -17.26
C THR A 83 -6.28 12.39 -17.41
N SER A 84 -5.54 13.22 -16.66
CA SER A 84 -4.07 13.35 -16.65
C SER A 84 -3.42 12.96 -15.32
N LYS A 85 -4.20 12.46 -14.35
CA LYS A 85 -3.71 12.09 -13.01
C LYS A 85 -3.65 10.58 -12.86
N HIS A 86 -2.53 10.10 -12.31
CA HIS A 86 -2.31 8.69 -12.02
C HIS A 86 -2.82 8.38 -10.60
N TYR A 87 -3.58 7.31 -10.48
CA TYR A 87 -4.07 6.78 -9.22
C TYR A 87 -3.75 5.29 -9.13
N VAL A 88 -3.55 4.79 -7.93
CA VAL A 88 -3.56 3.35 -7.69
C VAL A 88 -4.80 3.04 -6.86
N LEU A 89 -5.64 2.16 -7.40
CA LEU A 89 -6.72 1.55 -6.65
C LEU A 89 -6.14 0.38 -5.85
N TRP A 90 -6.26 0.46 -4.54
CA TRP A 90 -5.76 -0.50 -3.58
C TRP A 90 -6.88 -1.33 -3.00
N ARG A 91 -6.59 -2.59 -2.76
CA ARG A 91 -7.37 -3.48 -1.90
C ARG A 91 -6.38 -4.33 -1.11
N ILE A 92 -6.38 -4.23 0.20
CA ILE A 92 -5.48 -5.03 1.03
C ILE A 92 -6.24 -6.20 1.62
N ARG A 93 -5.67 -7.39 1.50
CA ARG A 93 -6.14 -8.62 2.13
C ARG A 93 -5.11 -9.07 3.16
N LEU A 94 -5.59 -9.53 4.31
CA LEU A 94 -4.76 -10.36 5.17
C LEU A 94 -4.40 -11.62 4.40
N ALA A 95 -3.11 -11.95 4.40
CA ALA A 95 -2.64 -13.19 3.83
C ALA A 95 -3.29 -14.34 4.60
N HIS A 96 -4.02 -15.22 3.92
CA HIS A 96 -4.52 -16.43 4.57
C HIS A 96 -3.32 -17.23 5.12
N PRO A 97 -3.39 -17.82 6.33
CA PRO A 97 -2.30 -18.60 6.90
C PRO A 97 -1.78 -19.73 6.00
N SER A 98 -2.61 -20.25 5.09
CA SER A 98 -2.21 -21.26 4.11
C SER A 98 -1.34 -20.72 2.96
N ALA A 99 -1.23 -19.39 2.79
CA ALA A 99 -0.40 -18.80 1.75
C ALA A 99 1.10 -18.88 2.07
N TYR A 100 1.47 -19.32 3.27
CA TYR A 100 2.84 -19.42 3.78
C TYR A 100 3.50 -20.79 3.56
N HIS A 101 2.87 -21.69 2.79
CA HIS A 101 3.45 -22.95 2.36
C HIS A 101 4.16 -22.83 1.01
#